data_AF-A0A8H3A841-F1
#
_entry.id   AF-A0A8H3A841-F1
#
_cell.length_a   1.000
_cell.length_b   1.000
_cell.length_c   1.000
_cell.angle_alpha   90.00
_cell.angle_beta   90.00
_cell.angle_gamma   90.00
#
_symmetry.space_group_name_H-M   'P 1'
#
loop_
_entity.id
_entity.type
_entity.pdbx_description
1 polymer ?
#
loop_
_entity_poly.entity_id
_entity_poly.type
_entity_poly.pdbx_seq_one_letter_code
_entity_poly.pdbx_strand_id
1 'polypeptide(L)'
;MACGHSCQCKTACSEDHVCSTLCKDKCQRFCSHSNCRQDCSIPCKPCEKPCIWKCAHTKCASPCGMACTRLPCDEKCPNMLSCGHPCPSVCGEPCELQTCKLCSEEDSSDAVVDMLGQVRLRDLEDDDTLNSMTITLSCRHVFTVETLDSVTRICDFYDRDQYGEWTKAILPDASNPRHRPVCPRCGGRIDSLRYGRVLKCSNHSILQHNVARSLSNQLSWVEKRLGEVRGRLEEEIIKVAHSLGKANLPTHSEAARRASLEQINIALAEEEDFPTNFEIVQNLNKFHGFSPRHTKAWRKAIGDVADPYEVAYGVAAFESDPSVDPYQDWLVCLYDEEVKRSGGSIATTADPAQQRLQQLATKVAHTCVGHLYPRASDRFSVEAFWITIEILMVLGLGISKACEQIWQRDVPRANTTPLDHFADFLLLRASKDAETAYRLANESKSLDKALICQVLILQTQYEHALHKCRVAIRNGSLLNRETRDEYTDMCTRSVEQIRDLQASVSRAILRESVPGESDMKAEWVGVYFVHPTQIILEAWNDLGRAIRNDLPAWRQERVDGGQLVIWHPLIQEAAAENRESHTEHFYQCPRGHPYTRGECASVLGRIWCPECGITVGYSD
;
A
#
# COMPACT_ATOMS: atom_id res chain seq x y z
N MET A 1 -9.34 20.28 8.54
CA MET A 1 -8.96 19.16 7.65
C MET A 1 -7.46 19.16 7.44
N ALA A 2 -6.82 17.99 7.35
CA ALA A 2 -5.38 17.86 7.08
C ALA A 2 -4.92 18.63 5.83
N CYS A 3 -5.78 18.76 4.81
CA CYS A 3 -5.48 19.47 3.57
C CYS A 3 -5.47 21.01 3.68
N GLY A 4 -5.82 21.59 4.82
CA GLY A 4 -5.90 23.04 5.03
C GLY A 4 -7.15 23.72 4.47
N HIS A 5 -8.06 22.97 3.84
CA HIS A 5 -9.37 23.49 3.43
C HIS A 5 -10.35 23.55 4.61
N SER A 6 -11.25 24.53 4.57
CA SER A 6 -12.36 24.65 5.51
C SER A 6 -13.29 23.45 5.36
N CYS A 7 -13.63 22.81 6.47
CA CYS A 7 -14.58 21.70 6.45
C CYS A 7 -15.95 22.19 5.95
N GLN A 8 -16.53 21.47 5.00
CA GLN A 8 -17.89 21.75 4.49
C GLN A 8 -18.98 21.05 5.33
N CYS A 9 -18.59 20.43 6.45
CA CYS A 9 -19.48 19.80 7.41
C CYS A 9 -20.36 20.84 8.12
N LYS A 10 -21.60 20.45 8.45
CA LYS A 10 -22.56 21.32 9.18
C LYS A 10 -22.28 21.42 10.69
N THR A 11 -21.38 20.59 11.21
CA THR A 11 -20.99 20.51 12.63
C THR A 11 -19.65 21.21 12.85
N ALA A 12 -19.43 21.77 14.04
CA ALA A 12 -18.14 22.36 14.40
C ALA A 12 -17.04 21.28 14.39
N CYS A 13 -15.90 21.57 13.77
CA CYS A 13 -14.76 20.65 13.77
C CYS A 13 -14.05 20.68 15.12
N SER A 14 -14.00 19.54 15.82
CA SER A 14 -13.13 19.25 16.95
C SER A 14 -11.99 18.30 16.54
N GLU A 15 -11.02 18.02 17.42
CA GLU A 15 -9.99 17.00 17.18
C GLU A 15 -10.59 15.60 16.94
N ASP A 16 -11.76 15.33 17.54
CA ASP A 16 -12.54 14.09 17.35
C ASP A 16 -13.55 14.16 16.20
N HIS A 17 -13.58 15.24 15.42
CA HIS A 17 -14.53 15.37 14.31
C HIS A 17 -14.09 14.56 13.09
N VAL A 18 -14.81 13.48 12.81
CA VAL A 18 -14.67 12.68 11.59
C VAL A 18 -15.38 13.38 10.43
N CYS A 19 -14.59 14.03 9.57
CA CYS A 19 -15.11 14.64 8.35
C CYS A 19 -15.29 13.57 7.26
N SER A 20 -16.48 12.95 7.24
CA SER A 20 -16.80 11.87 6.30
C SER A 20 -16.91 12.31 4.84
N THR A 21 -16.97 13.61 4.55
CA THR A 21 -17.12 14.14 3.18
C THR A 21 -15.78 14.31 2.46
N LEU A 22 -15.72 13.86 1.20
CA LEU A 22 -14.58 14.11 0.31
C LEU A 22 -14.37 15.62 0.11
N CYS A 23 -13.13 16.06 0.19
CA CYS A 23 -12.78 17.46 -0.07
C CYS A 23 -12.86 17.75 -1.57
N LYS A 24 -13.92 18.46 -1.97
CA LYS A 24 -14.20 18.87 -3.36
C LYS A 24 -13.57 20.22 -3.73
N ASP A 25 -12.90 20.87 -2.79
CA ASP A 25 -12.17 22.10 -3.09
C ASP A 25 -10.98 21.81 -4.01
N LYS A 26 -10.52 22.83 -4.72
CA LYS A 26 -9.40 22.68 -5.66
C LYS A 26 -8.10 22.42 -4.93
N CYS A 27 -7.36 21.41 -5.38
CA CYS A 27 -6.08 21.04 -4.80
C CYS A 27 -5.16 22.26 -4.66
N GLN A 28 -4.66 22.52 -3.45
CA GLN A 28 -3.81 23.70 -3.20
C GLN A 28 -2.34 23.50 -3.65
N ARG A 29 -2.03 22.37 -4.32
CA ARG A 29 -0.71 22.08 -4.86
C ARG A 29 -0.44 23.00 -6.06
N PHE A 30 0.48 23.93 -5.85
CA PHE A 30 0.87 24.94 -6.82
C PHE A 30 2.40 25.04 -6.88
N CYS A 31 2.93 25.16 -8.09
CA CYS A 31 4.27 25.67 -8.31
C CYS A 31 4.29 26.51 -9.59
N SER A 32 5.41 27.18 -9.85
CA SER A 32 5.62 27.96 -11.08
C SER A 32 5.49 27.12 -12.37
N HIS A 33 5.61 25.79 -12.28
CA HIS A 33 5.54 24.89 -13.43
C HIS A 33 4.12 24.36 -13.70
N SER A 34 3.34 24.12 -12.65
CA SER A 34 2.03 23.50 -12.78
C SER A 34 1.10 23.85 -11.63
N ASN A 35 -0.20 23.84 -11.92
CA ASN A 35 -1.27 24.04 -10.96
C ASN A 35 -2.26 22.87 -11.08
N CYS A 36 -2.47 22.14 -9.98
CA CYS A 36 -3.41 21.02 -9.98
C CYS A 36 -4.85 21.54 -10.10
N ARG A 37 -5.60 21.01 -11.08
CA ARG A 37 -7.01 21.40 -11.32
C ARG A 37 -8.03 20.38 -10.78
N GLN A 38 -7.53 19.27 -10.25
CA GLN A 38 -8.34 18.21 -9.68
C GLN A 38 -8.87 18.63 -8.30
N ASP A 39 -9.93 17.94 -7.88
CA ASP A 39 -10.44 18.05 -6.53
C ASP A 39 -9.40 17.53 -5.54
N CYS A 40 -9.34 18.14 -4.35
CA CYS A 40 -8.27 17.89 -3.39
C CYS A 40 -8.20 16.42 -2.92
N SER A 41 -9.30 15.67 -2.99
CA SER A 41 -9.35 14.25 -2.64
C SER A 41 -8.77 13.31 -3.69
N ILE A 42 -8.51 13.79 -4.91
CA ILE A 42 -7.97 12.96 -6.00
C ILE A 42 -6.43 12.92 -5.89
N PRO A 43 -5.80 11.73 -5.82
CA PRO A 43 -4.35 11.61 -5.85
C PRO A 43 -3.74 12.34 -7.06
N CYS A 44 -2.75 13.19 -6.83
CA CYS A 44 -2.12 13.99 -7.88
C CYS A 44 -0.60 13.80 -7.90
N LYS A 45 -0.04 13.63 -9.10
CA LYS A 45 1.39 13.37 -9.29
C LYS A 45 2.27 14.56 -8.87
N PRO A 46 3.38 14.32 -8.15
CA PRO A 46 4.36 15.35 -7.86
C PRO A 46 5.00 15.99 -9.10
N CYS A 47 5.41 17.26 -8.97
CA CYS A 47 6.11 17.96 -10.06
C CYS A 47 7.57 17.52 -10.14
N GLU A 48 7.99 16.99 -11.28
CA GLU A 48 9.37 16.49 -11.48
C GLU A 48 10.33 17.56 -12.04
N LYS A 49 9.83 18.76 -12.39
CA LYS A 49 10.69 19.85 -12.89
C LYS A 49 11.67 20.34 -11.81
N PRO A 50 12.86 20.86 -12.17
CA PRO A 50 13.80 21.39 -11.19
C PRO A 50 13.20 22.50 -10.32
N CYS A 51 13.47 22.50 -9.01
CA CYS A 51 12.98 23.54 -8.12
C CYS A 51 13.53 24.92 -8.50
N ILE A 52 12.67 25.96 -8.50
CA ILE A 52 13.07 27.33 -8.82
C ILE A 52 13.77 28.06 -7.66
N TRP A 53 13.73 27.48 -6.45
CA TRP A 53 14.25 28.14 -5.26
C TRP A 53 15.79 28.26 -5.30
N LYS A 54 16.25 29.49 -5.48
CA LYS A 54 17.67 29.85 -5.58
C LYS A 54 17.88 31.25 -5.01
N CYS A 55 19.06 31.48 -4.44
CA CYS A 55 19.56 32.80 -4.13
C CYS A 55 21.07 32.86 -4.42
N ALA A 56 21.71 34.00 -4.14
CA ALA A 56 23.15 34.15 -4.32
C ALA A 56 23.98 33.13 -3.53
N HIS A 57 23.46 32.66 -2.39
CA HIS A 57 24.18 31.74 -1.49
C HIS A 57 24.03 30.27 -1.89
N THR A 58 22.85 29.83 -2.34
CA THR A 58 22.62 28.41 -2.65
C THR A 58 21.42 28.21 -3.58
N LYS A 59 21.46 27.15 -4.39
CA LYS A 59 20.39 26.71 -5.29
C LYS A 59 19.84 25.35 -4.82
N CYS A 60 18.52 25.17 -4.87
CA CYS A 60 17.90 23.87 -4.59
C CYS A 60 18.12 22.89 -5.75
N ALA A 61 18.58 21.68 -5.43
CA ALA A 61 18.76 20.59 -6.40
C ALA A 61 17.53 19.68 -6.53
N SER A 62 16.62 19.73 -5.55
CA SER A 62 15.45 18.84 -5.49
C SER A 62 14.50 19.03 -6.68
N PRO A 63 13.81 17.97 -7.12
CA PRO A 63 12.61 18.10 -7.93
C PRO A 63 11.59 19.00 -7.23
N CYS A 64 10.84 19.78 -7.99
CA CYS A 64 9.94 20.81 -7.47
C CYS A 64 8.86 20.22 -6.55
N GLY A 65 8.42 18.99 -6.80
CA GLY A 65 7.44 18.29 -6.00
C GLY A 65 7.99 17.61 -4.73
N MET A 66 9.31 17.49 -4.61
CA MET A 66 10.01 16.85 -3.49
C MET A 66 10.54 17.89 -2.49
N ALA A 67 10.67 17.50 -1.23
CA ALA A 67 11.09 18.42 -0.17
C ALA A 67 12.43 19.08 -0.50
N CYS A 68 12.53 20.39 -0.26
CA CYS A 68 13.75 21.13 -0.56
C CYS A 68 14.89 20.65 0.35
N THR A 69 16.07 20.39 -0.23
CA THR A 69 17.29 20.00 0.52
C THR A 69 18.14 21.20 0.96
N ARG A 70 17.92 22.37 0.35
CA ARG A 70 18.57 23.63 0.72
C ARG A 70 18.12 24.10 2.11
N LEU A 71 19.06 24.67 2.88
CA LEU A 71 18.76 25.35 4.15
C LEU A 71 18.03 26.69 3.93
N PRO A 72 17.20 27.13 4.89
CA PRO A 72 16.61 28.47 4.83
C PRO A 72 17.70 29.54 4.80
N CYS A 73 17.36 30.70 4.23
CA CYS A 73 18.25 31.85 4.19
C CYS A 73 17.62 32.94 5.04
N ASP A 74 18.37 33.41 6.04
CA ASP A 74 17.91 34.46 6.95
C ASP A 74 18.56 35.82 6.64
N GLU A 75 19.29 35.89 5.51
CA GLU A 75 19.89 37.11 4.97
C GLU A 75 18.83 37.99 4.29
N LYS A 76 18.95 39.30 4.45
CA LYS A 76 18.10 40.28 3.76
C LYS A 76 18.30 40.23 2.24
N CYS A 77 17.22 40.41 1.49
CA CYS A 77 17.30 40.44 0.03
C CYS A 77 18.07 41.69 -0.44
N PRO A 78 19.15 41.54 -1.25
CA PRO A 78 19.92 42.67 -1.75
C PRO A 78 19.27 43.38 -2.96
N ASN A 79 18.13 42.89 -3.46
CA ASN A 79 17.49 43.43 -4.65
C ASN A 79 16.67 44.69 -4.34
N MET A 80 16.54 45.56 -5.34
CA MET A 80 15.60 46.68 -5.32
C MET A 80 14.29 46.29 -6.01
N LEU A 81 13.17 46.74 -5.43
CA LEU A 81 11.84 46.58 -6.02
C LEU A 81 11.66 47.52 -7.22
N SER A 82 10.62 47.27 -8.02
CA SER A 82 10.28 48.13 -9.17
C SER A 82 9.96 49.58 -8.80
N CYS A 83 9.56 49.84 -7.55
CA CYS A 83 9.37 51.19 -7.01
C CYS A 83 10.67 51.93 -6.66
N GLY A 84 11.84 51.27 -6.76
CA GLY A 84 13.15 51.84 -6.44
C GLY A 84 13.58 51.70 -4.98
N HIS A 85 12.74 51.14 -4.11
CA HIS A 85 13.08 50.90 -2.71
C HIS A 85 13.72 49.51 -2.48
N PRO A 86 14.52 49.34 -1.41
CA PRO A 86 15.06 48.03 -1.02
C PRO A 86 13.94 47.00 -0.77
N CYS A 87 14.18 45.75 -1.15
CA CYS A 87 13.25 44.66 -0.87
C CYS A 87 13.17 44.40 0.66
N PRO A 88 11.96 44.37 1.26
CA PRO A 88 11.80 44.14 2.70
C PRO A 88 11.86 42.66 3.10
N SER A 89 12.02 41.76 2.13
CA SER A 89 11.97 40.31 2.34
C SER A 89 13.36 39.69 2.49
N VAL A 90 13.38 38.45 2.97
CA VAL A 90 14.56 37.57 2.97
C VAL A 90 14.97 37.15 1.56
N CYS A 91 16.25 36.78 1.44
CA CYS A 91 16.88 36.40 0.20
C CYS A 91 16.32 35.08 -0.37
N GLY A 92 16.03 35.08 -1.68
CA GLY A 92 15.48 33.92 -2.40
C GLY A 92 13.96 33.87 -2.49
N GLU A 93 13.25 34.85 -1.91
CA GLU A 93 11.82 35.06 -2.17
C GLU A 93 11.57 35.87 -3.46
N PRO A 94 10.43 35.66 -4.14
CA PRO A 94 10.06 36.43 -5.33
C PRO A 94 9.86 37.91 -4.98
N CYS A 95 10.73 38.79 -5.48
CA CYS A 95 10.73 40.22 -5.16
C CYS A 95 9.47 40.92 -5.70
N GLU A 96 8.95 40.46 -6.84
CA GLU A 96 7.76 40.97 -7.51
C GLU A 96 6.46 40.79 -6.70
N LEU A 97 6.46 39.92 -5.70
CA LEU A 97 5.32 39.69 -4.82
C LEU A 97 5.36 40.56 -3.56
N GLN A 98 6.50 41.17 -3.22
CA GLN A 98 6.71 41.81 -1.92
C GLN A 98 6.08 43.19 -1.85
N THR A 99 5.45 43.48 -0.71
CA THR A 99 4.83 44.78 -0.42
C THR A 99 5.88 45.73 0.14
N CYS A 100 6.13 46.83 -0.56
CA CYS A 100 7.05 47.86 -0.07
C CYS A 100 6.40 48.65 1.08
N LYS A 101 7.05 48.71 2.25
CA LYS A 101 6.60 49.51 3.41
C LYS A 101 6.39 50.99 3.06
N LEU A 102 7.31 51.59 2.29
CA LEU A 102 7.28 53.02 1.93
C LEU A 102 6.24 53.38 0.86
N CYS A 103 5.86 52.42 0.01
CA CYS A 103 4.86 52.62 -1.04
C CYS A 103 3.51 51.97 -0.70
N SER A 104 3.38 51.42 0.50
CA SER A 104 2.18 50.73 0.95
C SER A 104 1.01 51.72 1.06
N GLU A 105 -0.17 51.32 0.59
CA GLU A 105 -1.41 52.07 0.82
C GLU A 105 -1.75 52.05 2.32
N GLU A 106 -2.47 53.06 2.82
CA GLU A 106 -2.79 53.20 4.26
C GLU A 106 -3.33 51.91 4.89
N ASP A 107 -4.24 51.21 4.21
CA ASP A 107 -4.83 49.94 4.65
C ASP A 107 -3.80 48.80 4.79
N SER A 108 -2.79 48.76 3.90
CA SER A 108 -1.70 47.77 3.94
C SER A 108 -0.61 48.16 4.94
N SER A 109 -0.43 49.45 5.19
CA SER A 109 0.49 50.01 6.18
C SER A 109 0.03 49.74 7.62
N ASP A 110 -1.29 49.74 7.83
CA ASP A 110 -1.94 49.41 9.10
C ASP A 110 -2.14 47.90 9.33
N ALA A 111 -1.78 47.06 8.36
CA ALA A 111 -1.86 45.62 8.51
C ALA A 111 -0.96 45.13 9.66
N VAL A 112 -1.55 44.35 10.56
CA VAL A 112 -0.80 43.62 11.60
C VAL A 112 0.02 42.52 10.93
N VAL A 113 1.33 42.62 11.06
CA VAL A 113 2.34 41.73 10.43
C VAL A 113 2.94 40.74 11.42
N ASP A 114 2.93 41.08 12.71
CA ASP A 114 3.22 40.18 13.82
C ASP A 114 1.97 40.02 14.68
N MET A 115 1.43 38.80 14.73
CA MET A 115 0.23 38.50 15.48
C MET A 115 0.46 38.37 16.98
N LEU A 116 1.67 38.01 17.41
CA LEU A 116 2.02 37.84 18.83
C LEU A 116 2.23 39.20 19.48
N GLY A 117 3.01 40.08 18.85
CA GLY A 117 3.27 41.45 19.32
C GLY A 117 2.22 42.48 18.91
N GLN A 118 1.25 42.12 18.05
CA GLN A 118 0.27 43.06 17.45
C GLN A 118 0.94 44.23 16.70
N VAL A 119 2.10 44.00 16.09
CA VAL A 119 2.90 45.03 15.40
C VAL A 119 2.36 45.27 13.99
N ARG A 120 2.23 46.54 13.59
CA ARG A 120 1.81 46.94 12.23
C ARG A 120 3.00 47.10 11.29
N LEU A 121 2.77 46.95 9.99
CA LEU A 121 3.82 47.07 8.97
C LEU A 121 4.60 48.40 9.06
N ARG A 122 3.91 49.52 9.32
CA ARG A 122 4.54 50.84 9.46
C ARG A 122 5.45 50.97 10.69
N ASP A 123 5.16 50.21 11.75
CA ASP A 123 5.81 50.31 13.06
C ASP A 123 7.03 49.38 13.17
N LEU A 124 7.33 48.58 12.13
CA LEU A 124 8.53 47.75 12.09
C LEU A 124 9.79 48.61 12.06
N GLU A 125 10.83 48.20 12.80
CA GLU A 125 12.15 48.79 12.69
C GLU A 125 12.87 48.28 11.43
N ASP A 126 13.86 49.01 10.90
CA ASP A 126 14.67 48.56 9.76
C ASP A 126 16.04 48.06 10.26
N ASP A 127 16.03 47.01 11.08
CA ASP A 127 17.21 46.47 11.77
C ASP A 127 17.79 45.19 11.14
N ASP A 128 17.28 44.81 9.96
CA ASP A 128 17.69 43.63 9.17
C ASP A 128 17.55 42.29 9.92
N THR A 129 16.72 42.24 10.97
CA THR A 129 16.39 41.01 11.69
C THR A 129 15.19 40.27 11.08
N LEU A 130 15.00 39.01 11.47
CA LEU A 130 13.82 38.22 11.07
C LEU A 130 12.48 38.81 11.57
N ASN A 131 12.54 39.69 12.57
CA ASN A 131 11.37 40.31 13.20
C ASN A 131 10.96 41.57 12.43
N SER A 132 11.87 42.20 11.70
CA SER A 132 11.60 43.33 10.81
C SER A 132 11.40 42.94 9.35
N MET A 133 12.04 41.87 8.88
CA MET A 133 11.84 41.38 7.51
C MET A 133 10.44 40.81 7.32
N THR A 134 9.86 41.04 6.14
CA THR A 134 8.48 40.64 5.83
C THR A 134 8.36 39.81 4.57
N ILE A 135 7.39 38.90 4.56
CA ILE A 135 7.02 38.10 3.38
C ILE A 135 5.57 38.40 3.05
N THR A 136 5.32 38.75 1.79
CA THR A 136 3.97 38.90 1.24
C THR A 136 3.54 37.59 0.57
N LEU A 137 2.41 37.04 1.02
CA LEU A 137 1.82 35.83 0.42
C LEU A 137 0.99 36.16 -0.83
N SER A 138 0.67 35.15 -1.65
CA SER A 138 -0.23 35.32 -2.82
C SER A 138 -1.62 35.87 -2.49
N CYS A 139 -2.09 35.71 -1.25
CA CYS A 139 -3.33 36.33 -0.76
C CYS A 139 -3.18 37.82 -0.39
N ARG A 140 -2.00 38.42 -0.65
CA ARG A 140 -1.62 39.82 -0.34
C ARG A 140 -1.52 40.17 1.14
N HIS A 141 -1.71 39.20 2.03
CA HIS A 141 -1.37 39.39 3.44
C HIS A 141 0.15 39.36 3.65
N VAL A 142 0.62 40.29 4.48
CA VAL A 142 2.03 40.50 4.82
C VAL A 142 2.25 40.03 6.25
N PHE A 143 3.35 39.31 6.49
CA PHE A 143 3.74 38.83 7.82
C PHE A 143 5.25 39.00 8.01
N THR A 144 5.69 39.14 9.26
CA THR A 144 7.12 39.03 9.58
C THR A 144 7.61 37.60 9.31
N VAL A 145 8.91 37.45 9.04
CA VAL A 145 9.50 36.11 8.83
C VAL A 145 9.33 35.28 10.10
N GLU A 146 9.63 35.84 11.27
CA GLU A 146 9.44 35.16 12.56
C GLU A 146 8.01 34.63 12.77
N THR A 147 6.98 35.40 12.39
CA THR A 147 5.59 34.95 12.49
C THR A 147 5.34 33.73 11.61
N LEU A 148 5.83 33.75 10.37
CA LEU A 148 5.67 32.62 9.45
C LEU A 148 6.53 31.40 9.85
N ASP A 149 7.71 31.60 10.45
CA ASP A 149 8.54 30.52 11.03
C ASP A 149 7.77 29.76 12.09
N SER A 150 7.10 30.51 12.98
CA SER A 150 6.25 29.97 14.04
C SER A 150 5.03 29.23 13.47
N VAL A 151 4.28 29.86 12.55
CA VAL A 151 3.09 29.27 11.91
C VAL A 151 3.42 28.00 11.13
N THR A 152 4.55 27.98 10.43
CA THR A 152 4.97 26.82 9.62
C THR A 152 5.75 25.79 10.42
N ARG A 153 6.15 26.11 11.66
CA ARG A 153 7.00 25.28 12.52
C ARG A 153 8.25 24.78 11.80
N ILE A 154 8.94 25.70 11.11
CA ILE A 154 10.09 25.35 10.26
C ILE A 154 11.21 24.61 11.02
N CYS A 155 11.35 24.85 12.33
CA CYS A 155 12.30 24.16 13.21
C CYS A 155 12.03 22.65 13.36
N ASP A 156 10.83 22.16 13.03
CA ASP A 156 10.58 20.71 12.99
C ASP A 156 11.27 20.01 11.78
N PHE A 157 11.79 20.79 10.83
CA PHE A 157 12.33 20.30 9.55
C PHE A 157 13.81 20.60 9.35
N TYR A 158 14.40 21.41 10.23
CA TYR A 158 15.80 21.82 10.18
C TYR A 158 16.38 21.94 11.59
N ASP A 159 17.63 21.51 11.76
CA ASP A 159 18.39 21.72 13.01
C ASP A 159 19.12 23.07 12.98
N ARG A 160 19.23 23.70 14.15
CA ARG A 160 20.06 24.87 14.39
C ARG A 160 21.22 24.54 15.31
N ASP A 161 22.34 25.24 15.15
CA ASP A 161 23.43 25.18 16.12
C ASP A 161 23.17 26.08 17.35
N GLN A 162 24.15 26.14 18.25
CA GLN A 162 24.11 26.97 19.45
C GLN A 162 24.06 28.49 19.18
N TYR A 163 24.38 28.91 17.96
CA TYR A 163 24.35 30.32 17.52
C TYR A 163 23.06 30.66 16.76
N GLY A 164 22.19 29.68 16.53
CA GLY A 164 20.93 29.86 15.81
C GLY A 164 21.04 29.67 14.30
N GLU A 165 22.20 29.28 13.78
CA GLU A 165 22.43 29.06 12.36
C GLU A 165 21.89 27.70 11.91
N TRP A 166 21.31 27.65 10.71
CA TRP A 166 20.81 26.41 10.13
C TRP A 166 21.98 25.47 9.79
N THR A 167 21.93 24.24 10.29
CA THR A 167 23.03 23.26 10.08
C THR A 167 22.68 22.18 9.08
N LYS A 168 21.49 21.60 9.19
CA LYS A 168 21.05 20.50 8.33
C LYS A 168 19.53 20.39 8.28
N ALA A 169 19.07 19.83 7.18
CA ALA A 169 17.70 19.33 7.06
C ALA A 169 17.52 18.08 7.93
N ILE A 170 16.38 17.97 8.61
CA ILE A 170 15.99 16.78 9.37
C ILE A 170 14.68 16.19 8.84
N LEU A 171 14.44 14.93 9.21
CA LEU A 171 13.16 14.30 8.98
C LEU A 171 12.24 14.64 10.16
N PRO A 172 11.06 15.21 9.92
CA PRO A 172 10.10 15.50 10.98
C PRO A 172 9.67 14.23 11.73
N ASP A 173 9.38 14.35 13.03
CA ASP A 173 8.71 13.29 13.79
C ASP A 173 7.34 12.96 13.16
N ALA A 174 7.13 11.68 12.85
CA ALA A 174 5.92 11.13 12.23
C ALA A 174 4.71 11.12 13.18
N SER A 175 4.97 11.15 14.49
CA SER A 175 3.96 10.98 15.55
C SER A 175 3.07 12.22 15.73
N ASN A 176 3.51 13.38 15.25
CA ASN A 176 2.76 14.63 15.38
C ASN A 176 1.84 14.84 14.17
N PRO A 177 0.51 15.05 14.36
CA PRO A 177 -0.40 15.34 13.26
C PRO A 177 -0.02 16.66 12.58
N ARG A 178 0.38 16.58 11.31
CA ARG A 178 0.83 17.75 10.54
C ARG A 178 -0.29 18.24 9.63
N HIS A 179 -0.86 19.37 10.00
CA HIS A 179 -1.75 20.11 9.12
C HIS A 179 -0.94 20.92 8.13
N ARG A 180 -1.44 21.06 6.91
CA ARG A 180 -0.87 22.00 5.95
C ARG A 180 -0.97 23.41 6.53
N PRO A 181 0.13 24.17 6.67
CA PRO A 181 0.07 25.53 7.17
C PRO A 181 -0.65 26.42 6.15
N VAL A 182 -1.49 27.32 6.66
CA VAL A 182 -2.30 28.25 5.88
C VAL A 182 -2.05 29.68 6.35
N CYS A 183 -2.42 30.65 5.53
CA CYS A 183 -2.38 32.05 5.89
C CYS A 183 -3.23 32.27 7.15
N PRO A 184 -2.64 32.81 8.23
CA PRO A 184 -3.38 33.01 9.49
C PRO A 184 -4.58 33.95 9.38
N ARG A 185 -4.57 34.85 8.40
CA ARG A 185 -5.59 35.90 8.26
C ARG A 185 -6.80 35.49 7.42
N CYS A 186 -6.61 34.63 6.40
CA CYS A 186 -7.70 34.22 5.51
C CYS A 186 -7.81 32.71 5.25
N GLY A 187 -6.93 31.90 5.82
CA GLY A 187 -6.84 30.46 5.50
C GLY A 187 -6.33 30.17 4.08
N GLY A 188 -5.89 31.20 3.34
CA GLY A 188 -5.30 31.06 2.01
C GLY A 188 -3.99 30.29 2.01
N ARG A 189 -3.49 29.94 0.83
CA ARG A 189 -2.22 29.20 0.70
C ARG A 189 -1.00 30.04 1.10
N ILE A 190 0.00 29.37 1.67
CA ILE A 190 1.37 29.91 1.79
C ILE A 190 2.16 29.43 0.56
N ASP A 191 2.76 30.35 -0.18
CA ASP A 191 3.52 30.10 -1.41
C ASP A 191 4.98 30.59 -1.37
N SER A 192 5.45 31.01 -0.20
CA SER A 192 6.85 31.38 0.02
C SER A 192 7.78 30.19 -0.22
N LEU A 193 8.89 30.46 -0.90
CA LEU A 193 9.86 29.43 -1.29
C LEU A 193 10.69 28.95 -0.09
N ARG A 194 10.89 29.80 0.93
CA ARG A 194 11.56 29.47 2.19
C ARG A 194 10.90 28.29 2.91
N TYR A 195 9.58 28.23 2.92
CA TYR A 195 8.81 27.14 3.54
C TYR A 195 8.57 25.95 2.60
N GLY A 196 9.26 25.88 1.45
CA GLY A 196 9.06 24.86 0.44
C GLY A 196 9.24 23.43 0.95
N ARG A 197 10.15 23.18 1.91
CA ARG A 197 10.30 21.86 2.54
C ARG A 197 9.03 21.49 3.32
N VAL A 198 8.60 22.34 4.25
CA VAL A 198 7.38 22.17 5.06
C VAL A 198 6.17 21.88 4.18
N LEU A 199 5.90 22.76 3.20
CA LEU A 199 4.72 22.68 2.34
C LEU A 199 4.71 21.41 1.48
N LYS A 200 5.86 21.00 0.95
CA LYS A 200 5.96 19.80 0.11
C LYS A 200 5.83 18.51 0.93
N CYS A 201 6.37 18.48 2.15
CA CYS A 201 6.13 17.38 3.08
C CYS A 201 4.64 17.26 3.41
N SER A 202 3.95 18.36 3.74
CA SER A 202 2.50 18.35 3.96
C SER A 202 1.72 17.90 2.72
N ASN A 203 2.09 18.38 1.53
CA ASN A 203 1.45 17.95 0.28
C ASN A 203 1.65 16.44 0.02
N HIS A 204 2.80 15.89 0.39
CA HIS A 204 3.06 14.46 0.30
C HIS A 204 2.21 13.66 1.29
N SER A 205 2.10 14.09 2.55
CA SER A 205 1.20 13.44 3.52
C SER A 205 -0.26 13.45 3.06
N ILE A 206 -0.74 14.56 2.49
CA ILE A 206 -2.09 14.65 1.89
C ILE A 206 -2.23 13.67 0.71
N LEU A 207 -1.20 13.56 -0.13
CA LEU A 207 -1.21 12.61 -1.25
C LEU A 207 -1.31 11.16 -0.75
N GLN A 208 -0.51 10.77 0.24
CA GLN A 208 -0.57 9.44 0.85
C GLN A 208 -1.96 9.13 1.43
N HIS A 209 -2.56 10.11 2.12
CA HIS A 209 -3.93 9.99 2.62
C HIS A 209 -4.94 9.75 1.49
N ASN A 210 -4.86 10.53 0.41
CA ASN A 210 -5.76 10.39 -0.72
C ASN A 210 -5.59 9.04 -1.44
N VAL A 211 -4.35 8.55 -1.58
CA VAL A 211 -4.07 7.24 -2.17
C VAL A 211 -4.71 6.14 -1.31
N ALA A 212 -4.39 6.10 -0.01
CA ALA A 212 -4.93 5.09 0.90
C ALA A 212 -6.47 5.09 0.90
N ARG A 213 -7.09 6.27 0.98
CA ARG A 213 -8.55 6.42 0.93
C ARG A 213 -9.15 5.98 -0.40
N SER A 214 -8.52 6.30 -1.53
CA SER A 214 -8.99 5.88 -2.86
C SER A 214 -9.02 4.37 -2.98
N LEU A 215 -7.89 3.72 -2.66
CA LEU A 215 -7.73 2.26 -2.75
C LEU A 215 -8.68 1.52 -1.79
N SER A 216 -8.79 2.02 -0.56
CA SER A 216 -9.77 1.52 0.41
C SER A 216 -11.20 1.52 -0.13
N ASN A 217 -11.65 2.63 -0.74
CA ASN A 217 -13.02 2.73 -1.25
C ASN A 217 -13.26 1.74 -2.40
N GLN A 218 -12.26 1.55 -3.27
CA GLN A 218 -12.34 0.56 -4.35
C GLN A 218 -12.46 -0.85 -3.78
N LEU A 219 -11.60 -1.24 -2.83
CA LEU A 219 -11.65 -2.59 -2.25
C LEU A 219 -12.90 -2.83 -1.40
N SER A 220 -13.42 -1.81 -0.69
CA SER A 220 -14.70 -1.88 0.02
C SER A 220 -15.88 -2.12 -0.94
N TRP A 221 -15.88 -1.45 -2.11
CA TRP A 221 -16.86 -1.71 -3.15
C TRP A 221 -16.75 -3.16 -3.68
N VAL A 222 -15.52 -3.65 -3.92
CA VAL A 222 -15.26 -5.02 -4.37
C VAL A 222 -15.78 -6.04 -3.36
N GLU A 223 -15.49 -5.88 -2.07
CA GLU A 223 -15.95 -6.79 -1.01
C GLU A 223 -17.47 -6.84 -0.91
N LYS A 224 -18.12 -5.68 -0.91
CA LYS A 224 -19.59 -5.62 -0.89
C LYS A 224 -20.17 -6.39 -2.07
N ARG A 225 -19.61 -6.19 -3.26
CA ARG A 225 -20.08 -6.88 -4.47
C ARG A 225 -19.83 -8.39 -4.42
N LEU A 226 -18.68 -8.81 -3.94
CA LEU A 226 -18.37 -10.24 -3.76
C LEU A 226 -19.28 -10.88 -2.71
N GLY A 227 -19.58 -10.19 -1.61
CA GLY A 227 -20.53 -10.66 -0.59
C GLY A 227 -21.91 -11.00 -1.17
N GLU A 228 -22.41 -10.22 -2.14
CA GLU A 228 -23.69 -10.45 -2.81
C GLU A 228 -23.71 -11.64 -3.79
N VAL A 229 -22.54 -12.03 -4.30
CA VAL A 229 -22.39 -13.00 -5.41
C VAL A 229 -21.85 -14.34 -4.92
N ARG A 230 -20.98 -14.34 -3.90
CA ARG A 230 -20.22 -15.49 -3.40
C ARG A 230 -21.08 -16.74 -3.17
N GLY A 231 -22.21 -16.60 -2.48
CA GLY A 231 -23.09 -17.74 -2.18
C GLY A 231 -23.72 -18.42 -3.41
N ARG A 232 -23.89 -17.70 -4.53
CA ARG A 232 -24.43 -18.26 -5.78
C ARG A 232 -23.33 -18.67 -6.76
N LEU A 233 -22.13 -18.10 -6.64
CA LEU A 233 -21.03 -18.32 -7.57
C LEU A 233 -20.66 -19.80 -7.64
N GLU A 234 -20.43 -20.45 -6.50
CA GLU A 234 -20.06 -21.87 -6.45
C GLU A 234 -21.09 -22.75 -7.19
N GLU A 235 -22.38 -22.52 -6.97
CA GLU A 235 -23.45 -23.26 -7.64
C GLU A 235 -23.45 -23.04 -9.16
N GLU A 236 -23.22 -21.82 -9.63
CA GLU A 236 -23.14 -21.51 -11.05
C GLU A 236 -21.90 -22.14 -11.71
N ILE A 237 -20.76 -22.17 -11.00
CA ILE A 237 -19.55 -22.87 -11.46
C ILE A 237 -19.81 -24.36 -11.59
N ILE A 238 -20.45 -24.97 -10.60
CA ILE A 238 -20.79 -26.40 -10.65
C ILE A 238 -21.74 -26.68 -11.83
N LYS A 239 -22.80 -25.86 -12.01
CA LYS A 239 -23.75 -26.01 -13.12
C LYS A 239 -23.06 -25.91 -14.49
N VAL A 240 -22.22 -24.90 -14.70
CA VAL A 240 -21.52 -24.74 -15.98
C VAL A 240 -20.51 -25.86 -16.21
N ALA A 241 -19.75 -26.28 -15.20
CA ALA A 241 -18.81 -27.39 -15.30
C ALA A 241 -19.52 -28.71 -15.67
N HIS A 242 -20.69 -28.99 -15.07
CA HIS A 242 -21.52 -30.13 -15.45
C HIS A 242 -21.97 -30.08 -16.92
N SER A 243 -22.36 -28.89 -17.40
CA SER A 243 -22.75 -28.72 -18.80
C SER A 243 -21.59 -28.97 -19.76
N LEU A 244 -20.38 -28.57 -19.38
CA LEU A 244 -19.16 -28.74 -20.17
C LEU A 244 -18.69 -30.21 -20.18
N GLY A 245 -18.71 -30.88 -19.03
CA GLY A 245 -18.27 -32.28 -18.89
C GLY A 245 -19.13 -33.28 -19.66
N LYS A 246 -20.43 -32.98 -19.88
CA LYS A 246 -21.35 -33.83 -20.66
C LYS A 246 -21.14 -33.76 -22.18
N ALA A 247 -20.43 -32.74 -22.68
CA ALA A 247 -20.40 -32.42 -24.10
C ALA A 247 -19.37 -33.22 -24.94
N ASN A 248 -18.83 -34.34 -24.43
CA ASN A 248 -17.67 -35.04 -25.00
C ASN A 248 -16.54 -34.05 -25.32
N LEU A 249 -15.87 -33.54 -24.27
CA LEU A 249 -14.77 -32.61 -24.43
C LEU A 249 -13.69 -33.23 -25.34
N PRO A 250 -13.25 -32.51 -26.38
CA PRO A 250 -12.23 -33.03 -27.29
C PRO A 250 -10.95 -33.30 -26.52
N THR A 251 -10.38 -34.50 -26.68
CA THR A 251 -9.04 -34.80 -26.21
C THR A 251 -8.06 -34.01 -27.07
N HIS A 252 -7.56 -32.89 -26.56
CA HIS A 252 -6.54 -32.11 -27.25
C HIS A 252 -5.29 -32.97 -27.47
N SER A 253 -4.66 -32.82 -28.63
CA SER A 253 -3.34 -33.40 -28.83
C SER A 253 -2.38 -32.82 -27.79
N GLU A 254 -1.44 -33.64 -27.32
CA GLU A 254 -0.47 -33.22 -26.32
C GLU A 254 0.34 -31.99 -26.77
N ALA A 255 0.59 -31.88 -28.08
CA ALA A 255 1.22 -30.72 -28.70
C ALA A 255 0.40 -29.43 -28.56
N ALA A 256 -0.92 -29.47 -28.76
CA ALA A 256 -1.78 -28.30 -28.59
C ALA A 256 -1.84 -27.85 -27.12
N ARG A 257 -1.83 -28.80 -26.19
CA ARG A 257 -1.75 -28.51 -24.74
C ARG A 257 -0.42 -27.84 -24.38
N ARG A 258 0.70 -28.35 -24.87
CA ARG A 258 2.03 -27.74 -24.65
C ARG A 258 2.11 -26.31 -25.22
N ALA A 259 1.59 -26.10 -26.42
CA ALA A 259 1.57 -24.76 -27.02
C ALA A 259 0.72 -23.76 -26.21
N SER A 260 -0.43 -24.22 -25.68
CA SER A 260 -1.29 -23.37 -24.83
C SER A 260 -0.63 -23.06 -23.50
N LEU A 261 0.05 -24.03 -22.87
CA LEU A 261 0.83 -23.83 -21.65
C LEU A 261 2.00 -22.86 -21.86
N GLU A 262 2.69 -22.96 -22.98
CA GLU A 262 3.78 -22.03 -23.32
C GLU A 262 3.25 -20.60 -23.46
N GLN A 263 2.12 -20.42 -24.14
CA GLN A 263 1.47 -19.12 -24.27
C GLN A 263 1.06 -18.54 -22.91
N ILE A 264 0.54 -19.37 -22.00
CA ILE A 264 0.22 -18.98 -20.63
C ILE A 264 1.50 -18.56 -19.89
N ASN A 265 2.57 -19.36 -19.96
CA ASN A 265 3.81 -19.08 -19.25
C ASN A 265 4.44 -17.76 -19.72
N ILE A 266 4.41 -17.46 -21.02
CA ILE A 266 4.87 -16.18 -21.57
C ILE A 266 4.05 -15.03 -20.98
N ALA A 267 2.72 -15.14 -20.99
CA ALA A 267 1.85 -14.09 -20.44
C ALA A 267 2.05 -13.89 -18.93
N LEU A 268 2.30 -14.96 -18.18
CA LEU A 268 2.56 -14.89 -16.74
C LEU A 268 3.96 -14.35 -16.41
N ALA A 269 4.95 -14.55 -17.29
CA ALA A 269 6.30 -14.04 -17.08
C ALA A 269 6.41 -12.52 -17.25
N GLU A 270 5.52 -11.91 -18.04
CA GLU A 270 5.44 -10.45 -18.19
C GLU A 270 4.84 -9.76 -16.94
N GLU A 271 4.20 -10.52 -16.04
CA GLU A 271 3.41 -10.03 -14.92
C GLU A 271 3.78 -10.71 -13.57
N GLU A 272 5.08 -10.95 -13.33
CA GLU A 272 5.56 -11.73 -12.16
C GLU A 272 5.15 -11.14 -10.79
N ASP A 273 5.04 -9.81 -10.69
CA ASP A 273 4.68 -9.09 -9.47
C ASP A 273 3.18 -8.74 -9.39
N PHE A 274 2.37 -9.19 -10.34
CA PHE A 274 0.94 -8.89 -10.40
C PHE A 274 0.07 -10.12 -10.12
N PRO A 275 -1.21 -9.94 -9.75
CA PRO A 275 -2.12 -11.08 -9.66
C PRO A 275 -2.31 -11.72 -11.03
N THR A 276 -2.80 -12.96 -11.06
CA THR A 276 -3.07 -13.64 -12.32
C THR A 276 -4.04 -12.84 -13.18
N ASN A 277 -3.65 -12.49 -14.40
CA ASN A 277 -4.49 -11.73 -15.32
C ASN A 277 -5.83 -12.44 -15.59
N PHE A 278 -6.95 -11.73 -15.41
CA PHE A 278 -8.29 -12.31 -15.57
C PHE A 278 -8.57 -12.75 -17.01
N GLU A 279 -7.91 -12.15 -18.01
CA GLU A 279 -8.00 -12.59 -19.41
C GLU A 279 -7.63 -14.07 -19.55
N ILE A 280 -6.65 -14.55 -18.78
CA ILE A 280 -6.24 -15.97 -18.80
C ILE A 280 -7.33 -16.87 -18.21
N VAL A 281 -8.08 -16.36 -17.23
CA VAL A 281 -9.17 -17.07 -16.54
C VAL A 281 -10.45 -17.09 -17.37
N GLN A 282 -10.81 -15.99 -18.02
CA GLN A 282 -12.09 -15.85 -18.74
C GLN A 282 -12.07 -16.35 -20.18
N ASN A 283 -10.89 -16.53 -20.80
CA ASN A 283 -10.74 -16.92 -22.20
C ASN A 283 -10.31 -18.40 -22.38
N LEU A 284 -11.20 -19.32 -22.02
CA LEU A 284 -10.92 -20.77 -22.08
C LEU A 284 -10.47 -21.28 -23.46
N ASN A 285 -10.95 -20.69 -24.55
CA ASN A 285 -10.59 -21.10 -25.90
C ASN A 285 -9.20 -20.63 -26.33
N LYS A 286 -8.73 -19.51 -25.78
CA LYS A 286 -7.43 -18.95 -26.10
C LYS A 286 -6.33 -19.66 -25.32
N PHE A 287 -6.58 -19.98 -24.05
CA PHE A 287 -5.56 -20.45 -23.12
C PHE A 287 -5.72 -21.91 -22.67
N HIS A 288 -6.94 -22.45 -22.65
CA HIS A 288 -7.23 -23.76 -22.03
C HIS A 288 -7.78 -24.79 -23.04
N GLY A 289 -7.78 -24.47 -24.34
CA GLY A 289 -8.18 -25.37 -25.41
C GLY A 289 -9.70 -25.51 -25.63
N PHE A 290 -10.55 -24.85 -24.85
CA PHE A 290 -12.01 -25.04 -24.96
C PHE A 290 -12.58 -24.47 -26.28
N SER A 291 -13.79 -24.91 -26.66
CA SER A 291 -14.48 -24.30 -27.81
C SER A 291 -14.95 -22.87 -27.50
N PRO A 292 -15.11 -21.99 -28.50
CA PRO A 292 -15.67 -20.65 -28.28
C PRO A 292 -17.06 -20.66 -27.63
N ARG A 293 -17.86 -21.71 -27.88
CA ARG A 293 -19.17 -21.90 -27.25
C ARG A 293 -19.04 -22.15 -25.74
N HIS A 294 -18.05 -22.95 -25.34
CA HIS A 294 -17.76 -23.23 -23.93
C HIS A 294 -17.25 -21.97 -23.23
N THR A 295 -16.35 -21.20 -23.86
CA THR A 295 -15.90 -19.90 -23.34
C THR A 295 -17.07 -18.95 -23.10
N LYS A 296 -18.02 -18.86 -24.04
CA LYS A 296 -19.19 -17.99 -23.88
C LYS A 296 -20.07 -18.39 -22.68
N ALA A 297 -20.26 -19.69 -22.47
CA ALA A 297 -21.01 -20.20 -21.32
C ALA A 297 -20.26 -19.91 -20.00
N TRP A 298 -18.94 -20.13 -19.99
CA TRP A 298 -18.07 -19.83 -18.85
C TRP A 298 -18.10 -18.35 -18.47
N ARG A 299 -17.87 -17.44 -19.42
CA ARG A 299 -17.91 -15.98 -19.17
C ARG A 299 -19.26 -15.52 -18.62
N LYS A 300 -20.35 -16.15 -19.05
CA LYS A 300 -21.68 -15.87 -18.49
C LYS A 300 -21.77 -16.28 -17.03
N ALA A 301 -21.18 -17.42 -16.65
CA ALA A 301 -21.21 -17.91 -15.26
C ALA A 301 -20.34 -17.06 -14.32
N ILE A 302 -19.18 -16.59 -14.78
CA ILE A 302 -18.27 -15.75 -13.97
C ILE A 302 -18.52 -14.24 -14.12
N GLY A 303 -19.53 -13.83 -14.89
CA GLY A 303 -19.73 -12.42 -15.24
C GLY A 303 -19.90 -11.50 -14.04
N ASP A 304 -20.56 -11.99 -12.98
CA ASP A 304 -20.79 -11.20 -11.76
C ASP A 304 -19.52 -10.94 -10.93
N VAL A 305 -18.43 -11.70 -11.16
CA VAL A 305 -17.13 -11.50 -10.50
C VAL A 305 -16.08 -10.85 -11.39
N ALA A 306 -16.39 -10.59 -12.67
CA ALA A 306 -15.46 -9.94 -13.59
C ALA A 306 -15.07 -8.54 -13.11
N ASP A 307 -16.06 -7.66 -12.87
CA ASP A 307 -15.78 -6.28 -12.41
C ASP A 307 -15.05 -6.24 -11.05
N PRO A 308 -15.47 -7.02 -10.01
CA PRO A 308 -14.71 -7.16 -8.77
C PRO A 308 -13.25 -7.58 -8.96
N TYR A 309 -13.00 -8.56 -9.84
CA TYR A 309 -11.65 -9.05 -10.09
C TYR A 309 -10.78 -8.00 -10.79
N GLU A 310 -11.30 -7.34 -11.83
CA GLU A 310 -10.58 -6.32 -12.57
C GLU A 310 -10.22 -5.10 -11.70
N VAL A 311 -11.12 -4.69 -10.80
CA VAL A 311 -10.82 -3.60 -9.85
C VAL A 311 -9.74 -4.02 -8.86
N ALA A 312 -9.82 -5.23 -8.28
CA ALA A 312 -8.76 -5.74 -7.40
C ALA A 312 -7.42 -5.87 -8.14
N TYR A 313 -7.43 -6.41 -9.36
CA TYR A 313 -6.25 -6.48 -10.22
C TYR A 313 -5.67 -5.09 -10.49
N GLY A 314 -6.50 -4.08 -10.79
CA GLY A 314 -6.07 -2.70 -10.98
C GLY A 314 -5.39 -2.08 -9.75
N VAL A 315 -5.93 -2.33 -8.56
CA VAL A 315 -5.34 -1.90 -7.28
C VAL A 315 -3.96 -2.54 -7.04
N ALA A 316 -3.79 -3.81 -7.40
CA ALA A 316 -2.51 -4.50 -7.25
C ALA A 316 -1.50 -4.15 -8.36
N ALA A 317 -1.95 -3.93 -9.60
CA ALA A 317 -1.09 -3.87 -10.77
C ALA A 317 -0.78 -2.45 -11.30
N PHE A 318 -1.73 -1.51 -11.23
CA PHE A 318 -1.61 -0.26 -11.99
C PHE A 318 -1.90 1.01 -11.19
N GLU A 319 -2.55 0.92 -10.03
CA GLU A 319 -2.68 2.06 -9.11
C GLU A 319 -1.43 2.19 -8.24
N SER A 320 -0.26 2.33 -8.88
CA SER A 320 0.97 2.65 -8.18
C SER A 320 0.85 4.07 -7.60
N ASP A 321 1.25 4.21 -6.34
CA ASP A 321 1.30 5.49 -5.68
C ASP A 321 2.15 6.46 -6.52
N PRO A 322 1.59 7.58 -7.00
CA PRO A 322 2.24 8.44 -7.97
C PRO A 322 3.46 9.19 -7.39
N SER A 323 3.76 9.00 -6.09
CA SER A 323 4.95 9.52 -5.43
C SER A 323 6.08 8.51 -5.23
N VAL A 324 5.89 7.23 -5.54
CA VAL A 324 6.95 6.20 -5.39
C VAL A 324 8.11 6.45 -6.35
N ASP A 325 7.88 6.50 -7.66
CA ASP A 325 8.98 6.69 -8.63
C ASP A 325 9.74 8.00 -8.39
N PRO A 326 9.06 9.17 -8.24
CA PRO A 326 9.76 10.42 -7.96
C PRO A 326 10.54 10.40 -6.64
N TYR A 327 10.07 9.63 -5.64
CA TYR A 327 10.81 9.43 -4.39
C TYR A 327 12.05 8.57 -4.61
N GLN A 328 11.92 7.44 -5.29
CA GLN A 328 13.02 6.49 -5.51
C GLN A 328 14.13 7.13 -6.36
N ASP A 329 13.75 7.78 -7.47
CA ASP A 329 14.69 8.49 -8.34
C ASP A 329 15.46 9.56 -7.56
N TRP A 330 14.77 10.31 -6.71
CA TRP A 330 15.39 11.35 -5.91
C TRP A 330 16.28 10.79 -4.79
N LEU A 331 15.87 9.69 -4.16
CA LEU A 331 16.67 9.00 -3.15
C LEU A 331 17.98 8.49 -3.74
N VAL A 332 17.93 7.87 -4.93
CA VAL A 332 19.12 7.37 -5.64
C VAL A 332 20.06 8.53 -5.98
N CYS A 333 19.53 9.64 -6.49
CA CYS A 333 20.32 10.84 -6.77
C CYS A 333 21.04 11.37 -5.52
N LEU A 334 20.33 11.48 -4.39
CA LEU A 334 20.92 11.94 -3.13
C LEU A 334 21.95 10.97 -2.57
N TYR A 335 21.70 9.66 -2.68
CA TYR A 335 22.65 8.64 -2.29
C TYR A 335 23.95 8.75 -3.09
N ASP A 336 23.84 8.84 -4.42
CA ASP A 336 24.99 8.95 -5.32
C ASP A 336 25.82 10.22 -5.05
N GLU A 337 25.14 11.35 -4.81
CA GLU A 337 25.79 12.61 -4.44
C GLU A 337 26.56 12.48 -3.11
N GLU A 338 25.95 11.86 -2.09
CA GLU A 338 26.57 11.72 -0.78
C GLU A 338 27.75 10.74 -0.79
N VAL A 339 27.63 9.61 -1.49
CA VAL A 339 28.74 8.66 -1.68
C VAL A 339 29.94 9.34 -2.36
N LYS A 340 29.69 10.13 -3.42
CA LYS A 340 30.74 10.89 -4.11
C LYS A 340 31.38 11.91 -3.18
N ARG A 341 30.56 12.63 -2.39
CA ARG A 341 31.03 13.63 -1.42
C ARG A 341 31.90 13.02 -0.32
N SER A 342 31.56 11.83 0.14
CA SER A 342 32.30 11.12 1.19
C SER A 342 33.54 10.36 0.66
N GLY A 343 33.84 10.43 -0.64
CA GLY A 343 34.93 9.67 -1.27
C GLY A 343 34.67 8.17 -1.34
N GLY A 344 33.41 7.74 -1.27
CA GLY A 344 33.00 6.35 -1.35
C GLY A 344 32.80 5.87 -2.79
N SER A 345 32.58 4.57 -2.95
CA SER A 345 32.19 3.93 -4.20
C SER A 345 30.77 3.36 -4.10
N ILE A 346 30.02 3.44 -5.20
CA ILE A 346 28.68 2.85 -5.32
C ILE A 346 28.75 1.34 -5.60
N ALA A 347 29.93 0.84 -6.03
CA ALA A 347 30.11 -0.57 -6.35
C ALA A 347 29.93 -1.48 -5.12
N THR A 348 29.38 -2.68 -5.34
CA THR A 348 29.33 -3.72 -4.32
C THR A 348 30.74 -4.02 -3.83
N THR A 349 30.94 -3.94 -2.52
CA THR A 349 32.25 -4.04 -1.89
C THR A 349 32.20 -4.83 -0.60
N ALA A 350 33.23 -5.64 -0.37
CA ALA A 350 33.46 -6.35 0.88
C ALA A 350 34.26 -5.52 1.89
N ASP A 351 34.76 -4.33 1.50
CA ASP A 351 35.52 -3.44 2.38
C ASP A 351 34.60 -2.82 3.45
N PRO A 352 34.82 -3.08 4.75
CA PRO A 352 34.01 -2.53 5.84
C PRO A 352 33.98 -1.00 5.88
N ALA A 353 35.06 -0.33 5.46
CA ALA A 353 35.11 1.14 5.44
C ALA A 353 34.15 1.68 4.38
N GLN A 354 34.16 1.10 3.18
CA GLN A 354 33.24 1.47 2.11
C GLN A 354 31.78 1.11 2.45
N GLN A 355 31.53 -0.05 3.06
CA GLN A 355 30.19 -0.41 3.53
C GLN A 355 29.64 0.61 4.54
N ARG A 356 30.49 1.10 5.46
CA ARG A 356 30.11 2.13 6.42
C ARG A 356 29.77 3.46 5.74
N LEU A 357 30.53 3.86 4.71
CA LEU A 357 30.24 5.05 3.91
C LEU A 357 28.90 4.91 3.17
N GLN A 358 28.64 3.76 2.55
CA GLN A 358 27.36 3.47 1.87
C GLN A 358 26.18 3.50 2.85
N GLN A 359 26.32 2.93 4.05
CA GLN A 359 25.29 2.99 5.09
C GLN A 359 25.03 4.41 5.58
N LEU A 360 26.07 5.21 5.78
CA LEU A 360 25.93 6.61 6.17
C LEU A 360 25.24 7.43 5.06
N ALA A 361 25.66 7.24 3.81
CA ALA A 361 25.07 7.89 2.65
C ALA A 361 23.57 7.55 2.51
N THR A 362 23.20 6.30 2.73
CA THR A 362 21.79 5.86 2.74
C THR A 362 20.98 6.64 3.79
N LYS A 363 21.53 6.76 5.02
CA LYS A 363 20.85 7.48 6.12
C LYS A 363 20.71 8.98 5.83
N VAL A 364 21.75 9.60 5.27
CA VAL A 364 21.73 11.02 4.88
C VAL A 364 20.73 11.24 3.75
N ALA A 365 20.74 10.40 2.71
CA ALA A 365 19.81 10.49 1.59
C ALA A 365 18.36 10.43 2.06
N HIS A 366 17.99 9.45 2.90
CA HIS A 366 16.64 9.37 3.48
C HIS A 366 16.25 10.61 4.29
N THR A 367 17.19 11.19 5.04
CA THR A 367 16.93 12.42 5.81
C THR A 367 16.72 13.62 4.87
N CYS A 368 17.50 13.70 3.80
CA CYS A 368 17.45 14.79 2.82
C CYS A 368 16.15 14.81 2.02
N VAL A 369 15.60 13.64 1.64
CA VAL A 369 14.31 13.53 0.93
C VAL A 369 13.18 14.25 1.68
N GLY A 370 13.23 14.23 3.03
CA GLY A 370 12.41 15.09 3.89
C GLY A 370 11.01 14.59 4.21
N HIS A 371 10.62 13.43 3.68
CA HIS A 371 9.46 12.68 4.13
C HIS A 371 9.76 11.18 4.10
N LEU A 372 8.89 10.39 4.74
CA LEU A 372 9.02 8.93 4.76
C LEU A 372 8.79 8.34 3.37
N TYR A 373 9.27 7.10 3.19
CA TYR A 373 8.99 6.32 2.00
C TYR A 373 7.47 6.20 1.80
N PRO A 374 6.94 6.45 0.58
CA PRO A 374 5.52 6.29 0.30
C PRO A 374 5.11 4.83 0.47
N ARG A 375 4.13 4.55 1.34
CA ARG A 375 3.63 3.19 1.64
C ARG A 375 2.12 3.07 1.54
N ALA A 376 1.46 4.10 1.01
CA ALA A 376 0.00 4.16 1.03
C ALA A 376 -0.65 3.04 0.22
N SER A 377 -0.01 2.57 -0.85
CA SER A 377 -0.50 1.46 -1.68
C SER A 377 -0.15 0.07 -1.11
N ASP A 378 0.98 -0.08 -0.39
CA ASP A 378 1.55 -1.37 0.03
C ASP A 378 0.50 -2.33 0.62
N ARG A 379 -0.27 -1.85 1.61
CA ARG A 379 -1.33 -2.62 2.28
C ARG A 379 -2.42 -3.06 1.31
N PHE A 380 -2.93 -2.12 0.50
CA PHE A 380 -4.07 -2.37 -0.38
C PHE A 380 -3.68 -3.26 -1.55
N SER A 381 -2.43 -3.23 -2.00
CA SER A 381 -1.93 -4.16 -3.01
C SER A 381 -1.99 -5.60 -2.49
N VAL A 382 -1.51 -5.88 -1.27
CA VAL A 382 -1.59 -7.23 -0.65
C VAL A 382 -3.04 -7.66 -0.45
N GLU A 383 -3.88 -6.75 0.03
CA GLU A 383 -5.31 -7.01 0.23
C GLU A 383 -6.07 -7.27 -1.08
N ALA A 384 -5.66 -6.64 -2.18
CA ALA A 384 -6.21 -6.92 -3.50
C ALA A 384 -5.83 -8.32 -4.00
N PHE A 385 -4.61 -8.79 -3.74
CA PHE A 385 -4.23 -10.19 -4.00
C PHE A 385 -5.14 -11.16 -3.25
N TRP A 386 -5.49 -10.87 -1.99
CA TRP A 386 -6.38 -11.76 -1.24
C TRP A 386 -7.73 -11.95 -1.94
N ILE A 387 -8.27 -10.89 -2.52
CA ILE A 387 -9.52 -10.94 -3.28
C ILE A 387 -9.37 -11.79 -4.56
N THR A 388 -8.33 -11.55 -5.36
CA THR A 388 -8.14 -12.30 -6.60
C THR A 388 -7.89 -13.79 -6.32
N ILE A 389 -7.10 -14.10 -5.30
CA ILE A 389 -6.84 -15.46 -4.81
C ILE A 389 -8.14 -16.13 -4.37
N GLU A 390 -8.99 -15.41 -3.62
CA GLU A 390 -10.27 -15.95 -3.20
C GLU A 390 -11.16 -16.34 -4.40
N ILE A 391 -11.25 -15.46 -5.40
CA ILE A 391 -12.00 -15.76 -6.62
C ILE A 391 -11.41 -16.98 -7.34
N LEU A 392 -10.09 -17.05 -7.53
CA LEU A 392 -9.42 -18.19 -8.15
C LEU A 392 -9.69 -19.50 -7.39
N MET A 393 -9.66 -19.46 -6.06
CA MET A 393 -9.98 -20.59 -5.20
C MET A 393 -11.43 -21.05 -5.37
N VAL A 394 -12.40 -20.14 -5.33
CA VAL A 394 -13.82 -20.51 -5.51
C VAL A 394 -14.05 -21.12 -6.90
N LEU A 395 -13.45 -20.56 -7.94
CA LEU A 395 -13.55 -21.09 -9.30
C LEU A 395 -12.92 -22.49 -9.40
N GLY A 396 -11.68 -22.65 -8.92
CA GLY A 396 -10.96 -23.92 -8.97
C GLY A 396 -11.61 -25.03 -8.16
N LEU A 397 -12.05 -24.72 -6.93
CA LEU A 397 -12.73 -25.67 -6.04
C LEU A 397 -14.11 -26.06 -6.58
N GLY A 398 -14.88 -25.10 -7.12
CA GLY A 398 -16.17 -25.38 -7.76
C GLY A 398 -16.04 -26.34 -8.95
N ILE A 399 -15.01 -26.16 -9.79
CA ILE A 399 -14.73 -27.08 -10.90
C ILE A 399 -14.29 -28.45 -10.37
N SER A 400 -13.38 -28.49 -9.39
CA SER A 400 -12.91 -29.72 -8.76
C SER A 400 -14.08 -30.56 -8.21
N LYS A 401 -14.99 -29.93 -7.48
CA LYS A 401 -16.19 -30.55 -6.92
C LYS A 401 -17.17 -31.03 -7.99
N ALA A 402 -17.38 -30.25 -9.05
CA ALA A 402 -18.18 -30.67 -10.19
C ALA A 402 -17.60 -31.91 -10.88
N CYS A 403 -16.28 -31.95 -11.08
CA CYS A 403 -15.57 -33.07 -11.64
C CYS A 403 -15.74 -34.36 -10.82
N GLU A 404 -15.77 -34.27 -9.49
CA GLU A 404 -16.08 -35.40 -8.60
C GLU A 404 -17.53 -35.88 -8.76
N GLN A 405 -18.50 -34.96 -8.75
CA GLN A 405 -19.93 -35.29 -8.92
C GLN A 405 -20.22 -35.96 -10.27
N ILE A 406 -19.56 -35.51 -11.34
CA ILE A 406 -19.66 -36.14 -12.67
C ILE A 406 -19.11 -37.57 -12.62
N TRP A 407 -17.95 -37.77 -12.01
CA TRP A 407 -17.33 -39.10 -11.91
C TRP A 407 -18.18 -40.10 -11.11
N GLN A 408 -18.85 -39.64 -10.05
CA GLN A 408 -19.72 -40.48 -9.22
C GLN A 408 -21.04 -40.86 -9.92
N ARG A 409 -21.63 -39.93 -10.70
CA ARG A 409 -22.93 -40.12 -11.34
C ARG A 409 -22.84 -40.82 -12.71
N ASP A 410 -21.77 -40.57 -13.46
CA ASP A 410 -21.61 -40.98 -14.86
C ASP A 410 -20.36 -41.87 -15.07
N VAL A 411 -20.38 -43.14 -14.65
CA VAL A 411 -19.29 -44.11 -14.96
C VAL A 411 -19.46 -44.70 -16.39
N PRO A 412 -18.44 -44.84 -17.26
CA PRO A 412 -17.21 -44.07 -17.48
C PRO A 412 -17.21 -43.48 -18.92
N ARG A 413 -18.08 -42.50 -19.20
CA ARG A 413 -18.17 -41.88 -20.56
C ARG A 413 -17.79 -40.40 -20.60
N ALA A 414 -17.78 -39.69 -19.48
CA ALA A 414 -17.43 -38.27 -19.44
C ALA A 414 -15.90 -38.07 -19.30
N ASN A 415 -15.29 -37.37 -20.24
CA ASN A 415 -13.89 -36.95 -20.16
C ASN A 415 -13.80 -35.63 -19.38
N THR A 416 -13.47 -35.68 -18.08
CA THR A 416 -13.28 -34.48 -17.23
C THR A 416 -11.87 -33.90 -17.31
N THR A 417 -10.93 -34.57 -18.00
CA THR A 417 -9.50 -34.20 -17.99
C THR A 417 -9.23 -32.73 -18.33
N PRO A 418 -9.90 -32.09 -19.32
CA PRO A 418 -9.68 -30.66 -19.59
C PRO A 418 -10.14 -29.75 -18.44
N LEU A 419 -11.22 -30.11 -17.75
CA LEU A 419 -11.70 -29.39 -16.56
C LEU A 419 -10.77 -29.60 -15.37
N ASP A 420 -10.23 -30.81 -15.21
CA ASP A 420 -9.24 -31.13 -14.18
C ASP A 420 -7.95 -30.31 -14.37
N HIS A 421 -7.43 -30.22 -15.59
CA HIS A 421 -6.28 -29.34 -15.87
C HIS A 421 -6.58 -27.86 -15.62
N PHE A 422 -7.81 -27.41 -15.89
CA PHE A 422 -8.18 -26.02 -15.66
C PHE A 422 -8.33 -25.72 -14.15
N ALA A 423 -8.91 -26.63 -13.38
CA ALA A 423 -8.93 -26.53 -11.92
C ALA A 423 -7.53 -26.55 -11.31
N ASP A 424 -6.65 -27.46 -11.77
CA ASP A 424 -5.24 -27.52 -11.36
C ASP A 424 -4.52 -26.19 -11.65
N PHE A 425 -4.75 -25.61 -12.83
CA PHE A 425 -4.21 -24.29 -13.18
C PHE A 425 -4.68 -23.19 -12.22
N LEU A 426 -5.98 -23.07 -11.96
CA LEU A 426 -6.53 -22.02 -11.09
C LEU A 426 -6.01 -22.13 -9.65
N LEU A 427 -5.98 -23.34 -9.10
CA LEU A 427 -5.50 -23.59 -7.73
C LEU A 427 -3.99 -23.36 -7.62
N LEU A 428 -3.21 -23.76 -8.63
CA LEU A 428 -1.78 -23.45 -8.69
C LEU A 428 -1.54 -21.94 -8.75
N ARG A 429 -2.33 -21.22 -9.56
CA ARG A 429 -2.22 -19.76 -9.66
C ARG A 429 -2.60 -19.06 -8.37
N ALA A 430 -3.67 -19.50 -7.68
CA ALA A 430 -4.00 -19.01 -6.35
C ALA A 430 -2.83 -19.18 -5.36
N SER A 431 -2.14 -20.33 -5.40
CA SER A 431 -0.95 -20.57 -4.56
C SER A 431 0.23 -19.66 -4.93
N LYS A 432 0.46 -19.39 -6.22
CA LYS A 432 1.54 -18.51 -6.67
C LYS A 432 1.28 -17.05 -6.35
N ASP A 433 0.05 -16.60 -6.55
CA ASP A 433 -0.39 -15.26 -6.19
C ASP A 433 -0.29 -15.05 -4.66
N ALA A 434 -0.55 -16.09 -3.85
CA ALA A 434 -0.35 -16.05 -2.39
C ALA A 434 1.13 -15.91 -1.99
N GLU A 435 2.04 -16.59 -2.70
CA GLU A 435 3.50 -16.44 -2.52
C GLU A 435 3.96 -15.01 -2.86
N THR A 436 3.45 -14.43 -3.95
CA THR A 436 3.73 -13.04 -4.31
C THR A 436 3.18 -12.06 -3.27
N ALA A 437 1.94 -12.24 -2.82
CA ALA A 437 1.35 -11.41 -1.77
C ALA A 437 2.15 -11.46 -0.45
N TYR A 438 2.68 -12.62 -0.08
CA TYR A 438 3.57 -12.77 1.07
C TYR A 438 4.89 -11.99 0.90
N ARG A 439 5.52 -12.08 -0.28
CA ARG A 439 6.75 -11.34 -0.59
C ARG A 439 6.53 -9.83 -0.47
N LEU A 440 5.45 -9.31 -1.06
CA LEU A 440 5.08 -7.89 -0.99
C LEU A 440 4.79 -7.43 0.45
N ALA A 441 4.11 -8.26 1.25
CA ALA A 441 3.87 -7.99 2.67
C ALA A 441 5.19 -7.91 3.47
N ASN A 442 6.15 -8.77 3.16
CA ASN A 442 7.46 -8.77 3.82
C ASN A 442 8.34 -7.58 3.39
N GLU A 443 8.33 -7.21 2.12
CA GLU A 443 9.03 -6.03 1.57
C GLU A 443 8.47 -4.72 2.13
N SER A 444 7.15 -4.65 2.32
CA SER A 444 6.47 -3.54 2.98
C SER A 444 6.65 -3.52 4.51
N LYS A 445 7.25 -4.56 5.10
CA LYS A 445 7.45 -4.73 6.55
C LYS A 445 6.13 -4.72 7.33
N SER A 446 5.09 -5.32 6.74
CA SER A 446 3.80 -5.54 7.39
C SER A 446 3.75 -6.96 7.96
N LEU A 447 3.89 -7.08 9.29
CA LEU A 447 3.99 -8.37 9.96
C LEU A 447 2.65 -9.13 9.89
N ASP A 448 1.57 -8.44 10.22
CA ASP A 448 0.24 -9.03 10.34
C ASP A 448 -0.25 -9.53 8.97
N LYS A 449 -0.04 -8.74 7.92
CA LYS A 449 -0.34 -9.14 6.54
C LYS A 449 0.53 -10.32 6.09
N ALA A 450 1.82 -10.32 6.45
CA ALA A 450 2.72 -11.44 6.11
C ALA A 450 2.27 -12.75 6.78
N LEU A 451 1.80 -12.71 8.04
CA LEU A 451 1.27 -13.89 8.74
C LEU A 451 -0.02 -14.40 8.08
N ILE A 452 -0.94 -13.51 7.71
CA ILE A 452 -2.15 -13.89 6.97
C ILE A 452 -1.77 -14.53 5.62
N CYS A 453 -0.82 -13.95 4.88
CA CYS A 453 -0.34 -14.52 3.63
C CYS A 453 0.32 -15.90 3.81
N GLN A 454 0.94 -16.18 4.95
CA GLN A 454 1.50 -17.51 5.24
C GLN A 454 0.40 -18.57 5.45
N VAL A 455 -0.63 -18.25 6.24
CA VAL A 455 -1.83 -19.08 6.32
C VAL A 455 -2.38 -19.28 4.90
N LEU A 456 -2.32 -18.22 4.09
CA LEU A 456 -2.87 -18.25 2.76
C LEU A 456 -2.13 -19.24 1.83
N ILE A 457 -0.82 -19.19 1.83
CA ILE A 457 0.02 -20.16 1.12
C ILE A 457 -0.30 -21.59 1.56
N LEU A 458 -0.36 -21.86 2.87
CA LEU A 458 -0.58 -23.21 3.37
C LEU A 458 -1.93 -23.79 2.92
N GLN A 459 -2.98 -22.97 2.94
CA GLN A 459 -4.31 -23.45 2.59
C GLN A 459 -4.50 -23.59 1.07
N THR A 460 -3.93 -22.69 0.25
CA THR A 460 -3.94 -22.85 -1.22
C THR A 460 -3.17 -24.11 -1.64
N GLN A 461 -2.03 -24.39 -1.01
CA GLN A 461 -1.23 -25.59 -1.24
C GLN A 461 -1.99 -26.87 -0.85
N TYR A 462 -2.68 -26.87 0.29
CA TYR A 462 -3.54 -28.00 0.68
C TYR A 462 -4.62 -28.29 -0.35
N GLU A 463 -5.37 -27.27 -0.74
CA GLU A 463 -6.48 -27.42 -1.69
C GLU A 463 -6.01 -27.85 -3.08
N HIS A 464 -4.86 -27.34 -3.52
CA HIS A 464 -4.21 -27.78 -4.75
C HIS A 464 -3.80 -29.26 -4.68
N ALA A 465 -3.18 -29.67 -3.58
CA ALA A 465 -2.79 -31.05 -3.35
C ALA A 465 -4.00 -31.99 -3.26
N LEU A 466 -5.07 -31.57 -2.58
CA LEU A 466 -6.32 -32.31 -2.48
C LEU A 466 -6.94 -32.53 -3.86
N HIS A 467 -6.99 -31.50 -4.71
CA HIS A 467 -7.45 -31.64 -6.09
C HIS A 467 -6.60 -32.67 -6.88
N LYS A 468 -5.28 -32.60 -6.78
CA LYS A 468 -4.38 -33.59 -7.41
C LYS A 468 -4.63 -35.01 -6.91
N CYS A 469 -4.86 -35.19 -5.62
CA CYS A 469 -5.25 -36.48 -5.04
C CYS A 469 -6.55 -36.99 -5.65
N ARG A 470 -7.58 -36.14 -5.75
CA ARG A 470 -8.88 -36.48 -6.36
C ARG A 470 -8.72 -36.92 -7.82
N VAL A 471 -7.89 -36.24 -8.60
CA VAL A 471 -7.55 -36.64 -9.98
C VAL A 471 -6.84 -38.00 -10.00
N ALA A 472 -5.83 -38.18 -9.14
CA ALA A 472 -5.02 -39.40 -9.04
C ALA A 472 -5.82 -40.64 -8.56
N ILE A 473 -6.91 -40.42 -7.82
CA ILE A 473 -7.86 -41.48 -7.44
C ILE A 473 -8.71 -41.87 -8.64
N ARG A 474 -9.28 -40.87 -9.34
CA ARG A 474 -10.19 -41.10 -10.47
C ARG A 474 -9.51 -41.79 -11.65
N ASN A 475 -8.27 -41.44 -11.93
CA ASN A 475 -7.48 -42.08 -13.00
C ASN A 475 -6.77 -43.37 -12.57
N GLY A 476 -6.88 -43.77 -11.29
CA GLY A 476 -6.27 -44.97 -10.74
C GLY A 476 -4.76 -44.88 -10.46
N SER A 477 -4.12 -43.73 -10.61
CA SER A 477 -2.68 -43.55 -10.36
C SER A 477 -2.26 -43.91 -8.93
N LEU A 478 -3.10 -43.64 -7.92
CA LEU A 478 -2.80 -44.01 -6.52
C LEU A 478 -2.86 -45.52 -6.24
N LEU A 479 -3.20 -46.35 -7.24
CA LEU A 479 -3.03 -47.81 -7.14
C LEU A 479 -1.56 -48.19 -7.23
N ASN A 480 -0.74 -47.42 -7.96
CA ASN A 480 0.70 -47.59 -7.98
C ASN A 480 1.27 -47.26 -6.60
N ARG A 481 2.11 -48.16 -6.08
CA ARG A 481 2.76 -47.99 -4.78
C ARG A 481 3.72 -46.80 -4.80
N GLU A 482 4.50 -46.62 -5.87
CA GLU A 482 5.46 -45.52 -5.98
C GLU A 482 4.75 -44.16 -5.90
N THR A 483 3.69 -43.99 -6.70
CA THR A 483 2.87 -42.78 -6.67
C THR A 483 2.18 -42.59 -5.31
N ARG A 484 1.73 -43.67 -4.66
CA ARG A 484 1.15 -43.56 -3.31
C ARG A 484 2.17 -43.09 -2.28
N ASP A 485 3.39 -43.59 -2.36
CA ASP A 485 4.48 -43.21 -1.47
C ASP A 485 4.86 -41.72 -1.70
N GLU A 486 4.95 -41.27 -2.96
CA GLU A 486 5.19 -39.84 -3.29
C GLU A 486 4.16 -38.88 -2.68
N TYR A 487 2.86 -39.21 -2.78
CA TYR A 487 1.80 -38.39 -2.20
C TYR A 487 1.78 -38.44 -0.67
N THR A 488 2.18 -39.58 -0.09
CA THR A 488 2.33 -39.73 1.37
C THR A 488 3.51 -38.88 1.88
N ASP A 489 4.62 -38.87 1.14
CA ASP A 489 5.81 -38.06 1.43
C ASP A 489 5.52 -36.56 1.27
N MET A 490 4.72 -36.17 0.27
CA MET A 490 4.20 -34.81 0.15
C MET A 490 3.45 -34.39 1.43
N CYS A 491 2.47 -35.20 1.89
CA CYS A 491 1.72 -34.87 3.11
C CYS A 491 2.63 -34.76 4.34
N THR A 492 3.60 -35.66 4.47
CA THR A 492 4.53 -35.67 5.61
C THR A 492 5.40 -34.41 5.63
N ARG A 493 5.97 -34.03 4.48
CA ARG A 493 6.76 -32.79 4.34
C ARG A 493 5.94 -31.55 4.64
N SER A 494 4.69 -31.49 4.17
CA SER A 494 3.81 -30.35 4.44
C SER A 494 3.46 -30.23 5.93
N VAL A 495 3.23 -31.34 6.64
CA VAL A 495 3.01 -31.32 8.09
C VAL A 495 4.25 -30.83 8.85
N GLU A 496 5.44 -31.27 8.46
CA GLU A 496 6.71 -30.80 9.05
C GLU A 496 6.91 -29.30 8.82
N GLN A 497 6.68 -28.83 7.58
CA GLN A 497 6.76 -27.41 7.22
C GLN A 497 5.82 -26.54 8.07
N ILE A 498 4.57 -26.97 8.30
CA ILE A 498 3.61 -26.21 9.13
C ILE A 498 4.09 -26.14 10.59
N ARG A 499 4.60 -27.25 11.14
CA ARG A 499 5.12 -27.28 12.52
C ARG A 499 6.34 -26.38 12.69
N ASP A 500 7.26 -26.41 11.72
CA ASP A 500 8.44 -25.56 11.73
C ASP A 500 8.07 -24.08 11.64
N LEU A 501 7.06 -23.75 10.82
CA LEU A 501 6.53 -22.40 10.71
C LEU A 501 5.89 -21.93 12.01
N GLN A 502 5.01 -22.74 12.62
CA GLN A 502 4.39 -22.44 13.91
C GLN A 502 5.44 -22.19 15.01
N ALA A 503 6.48 -23.02 15.07
CA ALA A 503 7.58 -22.85 16.00
C ALA A 503 8.41 -21.59 15.71
N SER A 504 8.64 -21.27 14.44
CA SER A 504 9.37 -20.07 14.01
C SER A 504 8.64 -18.78 14.40
N VAL A 505 7.35 -18.69 14.09
CA VAL A 505 6.50 -17.52 14.39
C VAL A 505 6.37 -17.33 15.91
N SER A 506 6.14 -18.41 16.66
CA SER A 506 6.09 -18.35 18.13
C SER A 506 7.39 -17.80 18.74
N ARG A 507 8.56 -18.21 18.21
CA ARG A 507 9.86 -17.67 18.63
C ARG A 507 10.06 -16.21 18.24
N ALA A 508 9.58 -15.79 17.07
CA ALA A 508 9.69 -14.41 16.61
C ALA A 508 8.88 -13.45 17.50
N ILE A 509 7.64 -13.82 17.83
CA ILE A 509 6.76 -13.04 18.71
C ILE A 509 7.38 -12.87 20.11
N LEU A 510 7.91 -13.95 20.69
CA LEU A 510 8.60 -13.88 21.99
C LEU A 510 9.82 -12.96 22.00
N ARG A 511 10.49 -12.76 20.85
CA ARG A 511 11.65 -11.85 20.73
C ARG A 511 11.25 -10.39 20.57
N GLU A 512 10.10 -10.13 19.96
CA GLU A 512 9.60 -8.77 19.70
C GLU A 512 8.71 -8.22 20.83
N SER A 513 8.27 -9.06 21.77
CA SER A 513 7.35 -8.65 22.84
C SER A 513 8.05 -7.84 23.94
N VAL A 514 7.56 -6.63 24.23
CA VAL A 514 7.89 -5.86 25.45
C VAL A 514 6.97 -6.32 26.60
N PRO A 515 7.41 -6.35 27.88
CA PRO A 515 6.54 -6.78 28.99
C PRO A 515 5.26 -5.92 29.09
N GLY A 516 4.08 -6.55 28.93
CA GLY A 516 2.75 -5.91 28.94
C GLY A 516 2.03 -5.87 27.58
N GLU A 517 2.76 -6.02 26.47
CA GLU A 517 2.23 -6.14 25.09
C GLU A 517 1.77 -7.56 24.71
N SER A 518 2.13 -8.54 25.54
CA SER A 518 2.10 -9.97 25.19
C SER A 518 0.69 -10.51 24.95
N ASP A 519 -0.35 -9.97 25.60
CA ASP A 519 -1.64 -10.65 25.65
C ASP A 519 -2.50 -10.37 24.40
N MET A 520 -2.59 -9.12 23.92
CA MET A 520 -3.40 -8.76 22.75
C MET A 520 -2.78 -9.25 21.43
N LYS A 521 -1.46 -9.12 21.26
CA LYS A 521 -0.77 -9.62 20.07
C LYS A 521 -0.78 -11.16 20.05
N ALA A 522 -0.70 -11.82 21.21
CA ALA A 522 -0.88 -13.27 21.29
C ALA A 522 -2.30 -13.70 20.95
N GLU A 523 -3.32 -12.94 21.35
CA GLU A 523 -4.71 -13.21 20.98
C GLU A 523 -4.94 -13.08 19.47
N TRP A 524 -4.50 -11.98 18.86
CA TRP A 524 -4.58 -11.78 17.40
C TRP A 524 -3.86 -12.92 16.64
N VAL A 525 -2.64 -13.24 17.04
CA VAL A 525 -1.87 -14.36 16.44
C VAL A 525 -2.58 -15.69 16.67
N GLY A 526 -3.20 -15.87 17.84
CA GLY A 526 -4.01 -17.04 18.17
C GLY A 526 -5.14 -17.25 17.15
N VAL A 527 -5.91 -16.18 16.89
CA VAL A 527 -7.08 -16.17 16.00
C VAL A 527 -6.68 -16.28 14.53
N TYR A 528 -5.76 -15.45 14.07
CA TYR A 528 -5.49 -15.31 12.63
C TYR A 528 -4.35 -16.19 12.12
N PHE A 529 -3.57 -16.83 13.00
CA PHE A 529 -2.44 -17.69 12.58
C PHE A 529 -2.45 -19.07 13.25
N VAL A 530 -2.44 -19.16 14.59
CA VAL A 530 -2.29 -20.45 15.29
C VAL A 530 -3.48 -21.37 15.03
N HIS A 531 -4.71 -20.88 15.24
CA HIS A 531 -5.91 -21.68 15.02
C HIS A 531 -6.08 -22.12 13.56
N PRO A 532 -5.96 -21.24 12.54
CA PRO A 532 -6.08 -21.63 11.14
C PRO A 532 -4.99 -22.63 10.70
N THR A 533 -3.73 -22.42 11.09
CA THR A 533 -2.65 -23.35 10.75
C THR A 533 -2.84 -24.72 11.40
N GLN A 534 -3.43 -24.79 12.59
CA GLN A 534 -3.75 -26.06 13.24
C GLN A 534 -4.82 -26.84 12.47
N ILE A 535 -5.88 -26.18 11.98
CA ILE A 535 -6.90 -26.85 11.15
C ILE A 535 -6.26 -27.38 9.87
N ILE A 536 -5.41 -26.58 9.20
CA ILE A 536 -4.72 -27.01 7.97
C ILE A 536 -3.79 -28.21 8.26
N LEU A 537 -3.08 -28.20 9.39
CA LEU A 537 -2.23 -29.31 9.82
C LEU A 537 -3.04 -30.58 10.03
N GLU A 538 -4.20 -30.50 10.67
CA GLU A 538 -5.11 -31.62 10.86
C GLU A 538 -5.61 -32.15 9.51
N ALA A 539 -6.01 -31.26 8.60
CA ALA A 539 -6.45 -31.61 7.26
C ALA A 539 -5.37 -32.36 6.44
N TRP A 540 -4.11 -31.96 6.54
CA TRP A 540 -2.98 -32.68 5.94
C TRP A 540 -2.74 -34.06 6.55
N ASN A 541 -2.83 -34.17 7.88
CA ASN A 541 -2.73 -35.46 8.57
C ASN A 541 -3.86 -36.41 8.15
N ASP A 542 -5.06 -35.88 7.97
CA ASP A 542 -6.25 -36.64 7.57
C ASP A 542 -6.12 -37.12 6.12
N LEU A 543 -5.67 -36.24 5.21
CA LEU A 543 -5.36 -36.59 3.83
C LEU A 543 -4.29 -37.69 3.75
N GLY A 544 -3.20 -37.57 4.52
CA GLY A 544 -2.15 -38.58 4.58
C GLY A 544 -2.64 -39.93 5.13
N ARG A 545 -3.54 -39.94 6.13
CA ARG A 545 -4.17 -41.18 6.61
C ARG A 545 -5.07 -41.81 5.56
N ALA A 546 -5.86 -41.00 4.87
CA ALA A 546 -6.76 -41.47 3.83
C ALA A 546 -6.03 -42.15 2.66
N ILE A 547 -4.92 -41.55 2.19
CA ILE A 547 -4.10 -42.09 1.11
C ILE A 547 -3.48 -43.44 1.50
N ARG A 548 -3.11 -43.61 2.77
CA ARG A 548 -2.51 -44.86 3.28
C ARG A 548 -3.52 -45.97 3.54
N ASN A 549 -4.66 -45.65 4.16
CA ASN A 549 -5.51 -46.66 4.80
C ASN A 549 -6.92 -46.80 4.18
N ASP A 550 -7.46 -45.74 3.56
CA ASP A 550 -8.91 -45.63 3.30
C ASP A 550 -9.27 -45.36 1.82
N LEU A 551 -8.37 -45.65 0.89
CA LEU A 551 -8.58 -45.57 -0.57
C LEU A 551 -9.92 -46.18 -1.06
N PRO A 552 -10.42 -47.30 -0.51
CA PRO A 552 -11.75 -47.83 -0.84
C PRO A 552 -12.92 -47.01 -0.27
N ALA A 553 -12.77 -46.42 0.92
CA ALA A 553 -13.81 -45.61 1.58
C ALA A 553 -13.94 -44.21 0.98
N TRP A 554 -12.83 -43.63 0.52
CA TRP A 554 -12.81 -42.40 -0.29
C TRP A 554 -13.52 -42.58 -1.65
N ARG A 555 -13.41 -43.76 -2.26
CA ARG A 555 -14.17 -44.11 -3.47
C ARG A 555 -15.67 -44.30 -3.24
N GLN A 556 -16.10 -44.45 -1.98
CA GLN A 556 -17.51 -44.65 -1.58
C GLN A 556 -18.08 -43.45 -0.80
N GLU A 557 -17.43 -42.28 -0.84
CA GLU A 557 -17.87 -41.04 -0.17
C GLU A 557 -18.14 -41.14 1.34
N ARG A 558 -17.44 -42.02 2.06
CA ARG A 558 -17.61 -42.07 3.54
C ARG A 558 -16.75 -41.09 4.31
N VAL A 559 -15.80 -40.46 3.65
CA VAL A 559 -14.97 -39.41 4.23
C VAL A 559 -15.32 -38.14 3.47
N ASP A 560 -16.02 -37.24 4.14
CA ASP A 560 -16.10 -35.86 3.71
C ASP A 560 -14.67 -35.33 3.81
N GLY A 561 -13.93 -35.38 2.70
CA GLY A 561 -12.63 -34.72 2.58
C GLY A 561 -12.92 -33.23 2.55
N GLY A 562 -13.34 -32.71 3.70
CA GLY A 562 -13.97 -31.42 3.86
C GLY A 562 -13.10 -30.37 3.24
N GLN A 563 -13.62 -29.75 2.17
CA GLN A 563 -13.06 -28.52 1.65
C GLN A 563 -12.80 -27.57 2.82
N LEU A 564 -11.58 -27.06 2.97
CA LEU A 564 -11.28 -26.12 4.02
C LEU A 564 -11.91 -24.78 3.65
N VAL A 565 -13.11 -24.53 4.15
CA VAL A 565 -13.75 -23.20 4.07
C VAL A 565 -13.35 -22.36 5.28
N ILE A 566 -12.03 -22.29 5.56
CA ILE A 566 -11.47 -21.46 6.63
C ILE A 566 -11.23 -20.02 6.12
N TRP A 567 -11.02 -19.87 4.81
CA TRP A 567 -10.51 -18.67 4.16
C TRP A 567 -11.37 -17.43 4.33
N HIS A 568 -12.66 -17.64 4.07
CA HIS A 568 -13.56 -16.55 3.77
C HIS A 568 -13.86 -15.69 5.02
N PRO A 569 -14.19 -16.27 6.19
CA PRO A 569 -14.43 -15.49 7.41
C PRO A 569 -13.17 -14.79 7.91
N LEU A 570 -12.03 -15.48 8.02
CA LEU A 570 -10.82 -14.95 8.67
C LEU A 570 -10.18 -13.76 7.94
N ILE A 571 -10.04 -13.84 6.62
CA ILE A 571 -9.34 -12.79 5.85
C ILE A 571 -10.25 -11.59 5.62
N GLN A 572 -11.54 -11.83 5.41
CA GLN A 572 -12.50 -10.75 5.19
C GLN A 572 -12.86 -10.06 6.51
N GLU A 573 -12.95 -10.75 7.64
CA GLU A 573 -13.10 -10.11 8.95
C GLU A 573 -11.87 -9.25 9.28
N ALA A 574 -10.66 -9.79 9.10
CA ALA A 574 -9.41 -9.04 9.31
C ALA A 574 -9.28 -7.81 8.39
N ALA A 575 -9.77 -7.88 7.15
CA ALA A 575 -9.70 -6.79 6.18
C ALA A 575 -10.84 -5.76 6.36
N ALA A 576 -12.08 -6.22 6.54
CA ALA A 576 -13.28 -5.39 6.57
C ALA A 576 -13.38 -4.54 7.84
N GLU A 577 -13.03 -5.08 9.02
CA GLU A 577 -12.98 -4.31 10.28
C GLU A 577 -12.05 -3.09 10.15
N ASN A 578 -10.97 -3.23 9.38
CA ASN A 578 -10.00 -2.17 9.15
C ASN A 578 -10.32 -1.26 7.96
N ARG A 579 -11.39 -1.53 7.18
CA ARG A 579 -11.74 -0.76 5.97
C ARG A 579 -12.81 0.31 6.17
N GLU A 580 -13.71 0.14 7.14
CA GLU A 580 -14.78 1.12 7.42
C GLU A 580 -14.24 2.41 8.06
N SER A 581 -13.08 2.35 8.72
CA SER A 581 -12.41 3.46 9.44
C SER A 581 -11.76 4.51 8.53
N HIS A 582 -11.68 4.28 7.21
CA HIS A 582 -10.95 5.11 6.26
C HIS A 582 -11.63 6.45 5.88
N THR A 583 -12.66 6.84 6.62
CA THR A 583 -13.24 8.20 6.59
C THR A 583 -12.62 9.13 7.65
N GLU A 584 -11.74 8.61 8.50
CA GLU A 584 -11.06 9.32 9.59
C GLU A 584 -9.74 9.99 9.16
N HIS A 585 -9.10 10.70 10.10
CA HIS A 585 -7.76 11.24 9.92
C HIS A 585 -6.75 10.09 9.84
N PHE A 586 -6.01 10.01 8.73
CA PHE A 586 -4.88 9.08 8.63
C PHE A 586 -3.63 9.70 9.24
N TYR A 587 -2.94 8.89 10.01
CA TYR A 587 -1.65 9.14 10.63
C TYR A 587 -0.59 8.28 9.94
N GLN A 588 0.69 8.55 10.19
CA GLN A 588 1.79 7.73 9.70
C GLN A 588 2.62 7.25 10.88
N CYS A 589 2.92 5.95 10.92
CA CYS A 589 3.85 5.44 11.92
C CYS A 589 5.30 5.88 11.57
N PRO A 590 6.27 5.74 12.49
CA PRO A 590 7.68 6.04 12.21
C PRO A 590 8.30 5.25 11.04
N ARG A 591 7.67 4.14 10.62
CA ARG A 591 8.08 3.36 9.43
C ARG A 591 7.38 3.78 8.13
N GLY A 592 6.46 4.74 8.18
CA GLY A 592 5.74 5.30 7.03
C GLY A 592 4.40 4.63 6.73
N HIS A 593 3.98 3.62 7.49
CA HIS A 593 2.69 2.97 7.30
C HIS A 593 1.56 3.93 7.66
N PRO A 594 0.62 4.20 6.74
CA PRO A 594 -0.57 4.95 7.08
C PRO A 594 -1.52 4.11 7.93
N TYR A 595 -2.16 4.74 8.91
CA TYR A 595 -3.13 4.10 9.79
C TYR A 595 -4.21 5.09 10.20
N THR A 596 -5.40 4.60 10.57
CA THR A 596 -6.40 5.39 11.30
C THR A 596 -6.42 4.98 12.76
N ARG A 597 -6.82 5.86 13.69
CA ARG A 597 -6.84 5.53 15.12
C ARG A 597 -7.76 4.35 15.43
N GLY A 598 -8.86 4.20 14.69
CA GLY A 598 -9.77 3.06 14.82
C GLY A 598 -9.13 1.71 14.48
N GLU A 599 -8.06 1.67 13.69
CA GLU A 599 -7.35 0.43 13.33
C GLU A 599 -6.26 0.06 14.36
N CYS A 600 -5.89 0.98 15.24
CA CYS A 600 -4.79 0.76 16.17
C CYS A 600 -5.21 -0.10 17.36
N ALA A 601 -4.35 -1.06 17.70
CA ALA A 601 -4.39 -1.69 19.01
C ALA A 601 -4.07 -0.66 20.10
N SER A 602 -4.86 -0.63 21.19
CA SER A 602 -4.58 0.15 22.40
C SER A 602 -4.33 -0.78 23.58
N VAL A 603 -3.13 -0.72 24.15
CA VAL A 603 -2.72 -1.55 25.29
C VAL A 603 -2.05 -0.66 26.33
N LEU A 604 -2.54 -0.68 27.57
CA LEU A 604 -1.98 0.07 28.71
C LEU A 604 -1.76 1.57 28.41
N GLY A 605 -2.69 2.19 27.69
CA GLY A 605 -2.58 3.61 27.35
C GLY A 605 -1.65 3.91 26.17
N ARG A 606 -1.15 2.90 25.43
CA ARG A 606 -0.30 3.05 24.24
C ARG A 606 -1.01 2.57 22.99
N ILE A 607 -0.86 3.33 21.92
CA ILE A 607 -1.44 3.07 20.59
C ILE A 607 -0.35 2.45 19.70
N TRP A 608 -0.70 1.41 18.94
CA TRP A 608 0.23 0.64 18.12
C TRP A 608 -0.15 0.66 16.64
N CYS A 609 0.86 0.71 15.76
CA CYS A 609 0.65 0.64 14.32
C CYS A 609 0.08 -0.74 13.91
N PRO A 610 -1.04 -0.81 13.18
CA PRO A 610 -1.65 -2.08 12.76
C PRO A 610 -0.85 -2.86 11.71
N GLU A 611 0.14 -2.22 11.08
CA GLU A 611 0.94 -2.88 10.03
C GLU A 611 2.26 -3.44 10.59
N CYS A 612 2.96 -2.67 11.41
CA CYS A 612 4.31 -3.03 11.86
C CYS A 612 4.49 -3.16 13.37
N GLY A 613 3.44 -2.93 14.16
CA GLY A 613 3.45 -3.12 15.61
C GLY A 613 4.39 -2.17 16.36
N ILE A 614 4.81 -1.04 15.78
CA ILE A 614 5.57 -0.01 16.50
C ILE A 614 4.60 0.89 17.28
N THR A 615 5.01 1.39 18.46
CA THR A 615 4.23 2.38 19.20
C THR A 615 4.10 3.65 18.38
N VAL A 616 2.87 4.15 18.23
CA VAL A 616 2.55 5.37 17.47
C VAL A 616 2.01 6.50 18.34
N GLY A 617 1.79 6.26 19.64
CA GLY A 617 1.41 7.30 20.59
C GLY A 617 0.88 6.73 21.91
N TYR A 618 0.31 7.61 22.71
CA TYR A 618 -0.45 7.26 23.91
C TYR A 618 -1.93 7.53 23.66
N SER A 619 -2.82 6.70 24.20
CA SER A 619 -4.25 7.02 24.25
C SER A 619 -4.49 7.89 25.47
N ASP A 620 -5.03 9.09 25.25
CA ASP A 620 -5.45 9.99 26.33
C ASP A 620 -6.62 9.41 27.14
#